data_AF-A0A6C0M062-F1
#
_entry.id   AF-A0A6C0M062-F1
#
_cell.length_a   1.000
_cell.length_b   1.000
_cell.length_c   1.000
_cell.angle_alpha   90.00
_cell.angle_beta   90.00
_cell.angle_gamma   90.00
#
_symmetry.space_group_name_H-M   'P 1'
#
loop_
_entity.id
_entity.type
_entity.pdbx_description
1 polymer ?
#
loop_
_entity_poly.entity_id
_entity_poly.type
_entity_poly.pdbx_seq_one_letter_code
_entity_poly.pdbx_strand_id
1 'polypeptide(L)'
;MLKRTLKNKTKHKTNNTQKKSKKSKRVKEMDSVWGKNKPLEEWWRQLASGNKVVLVERNGGHKMHTMPTGKMAVRKAYNAFDDDPDIVAVLSSNMSQDAYEVHLYPKAKGNTVEHVIKHYKKYFKSAGPTPPDLVAKGIPMQKKVLLPA
;
A
#
# COMPACT_ATOMS: atom_id res chain seq x y z
N MET A 1 38.38 27.76 55.10
CA MET A 1 38.15 28.97 54.27
C MET A 1 38.01 28.57 52.81
N LEU A 2 36.91 29.01 52.17
CA LEU A 2 36.67 29.30 50.72
C LEU A 2 37.17 28.30 49.64
N LYS A 3 36.47 27.98 48.54
CA LYS A 3 35.14 28.25 47.96
C LYS A 3 35.12 27.46 46.62
N ARG A 4 34.03 26.74 46.31
CA ARG A 4 33.32 26.62 45.00
C ARG A 4 34.13 26.02 43.81
N THR A 5 33.59 25.32 42.81
CA THR A 5 32.34 25.48 42.04
C THR A 5 31.95 24.18 41.32
N LEU A 6 30.64 23.93 41.25
CA LEU A 6 29.94 22.89 40.46
C LEU A 6 30.11 23.13 38.95
N LYS A 7 30.50 22.09 38.19
CA LYS A 7 30.38 22.07 36.71
C LYS A 7 29.04 21.45 36.30
N ASN A 8 28.05 22.31 36.08
CA ASN A 8 26.81 21.96 35.40
C ASN A 8 27.10 21.56 33.94
N LYS A 9 26.84 20.31 33.56
CA LYS A 9 26.74 19.89 32.15
C LYS A 9 25.37 20.31 31.63
N THR A 10 25.32 21.41 30.91
CA THR A 10 24.15 21.87 30.17
C THR A 10 23.82 20.88 29.03
N LYS A 11 22.65 20.24 29.13
CA LYS A 11 22.07 19.41 28.06
C LYS A 11 21.68 20.32 26.90
N HIS A 12 22.34 20.17 25.75
CA HIS A 12 21.90 20.81 24.51
C HIS A 12 20.54 20.22 24.09
N LYS A 13 19.49 21.03 24.22
CA LYS A 13 18.15 20.76 23.70
C LYS A 13 18.19 20.94 22.18
N THR A 14 18.11 19.85 21.43
CA THR A 14 17.94 19.90 19.98
C THR A 14 16.51 20.37 19.67
N ASN A 15 16.38 21.62 19.23
CA ASN A 15 15.11 22.16 18.74
C ASN A 15 14.76 21.45 17.42
N ASN A 16 13.85 20.47 17.49
CA ASN A 16 13.32 19.79 16.32
C ASN A 16 12.38 20.75 15.57
N THR A 17 12.93 21.52 14.63
CA THR A 17 12.13 22.42 13.78
C THR A 17 11.33 21.56 12.80
N GLN A 18 10.08 21.26 13.13
CA GLN A 18 9.13 20.67 12.18
C GLN A 18 8.96 21.63 11.00
N LYS A 19 9.61 21.35 9.86
CA LYS A 19 9.33 22.00 8.59
C LYS A 19 7.88 21.68 8.19
N LYS A 20 6.93 22.53 8.59
CA LYS A 20 5.60 22.55 7.99
C LYS A 20 5.77 22.97 6.54
N SER A 21 5.72 22.02 5.61
CA SER A 21 5.71 22.34 4.19
C SER A 21 4.45 23.16 3.91
N LYS A 22 4.63 24.43 3.51
CA LYS A 22 3.54 25.24 2.96
C LYS A 22 3.07 24.54 1.69
N LYS A 23 1.89 23.91 1.72
CA LYS A 23 1.18 23.49 0.51
C LYS A 23 1.06 24.72 -0.39
N SER A 24 1.60 24.62 -1.60
CA SER A 24 1.51 25.68 -2.60
C SER A 24 0.04 25.93 -2.97
N LYS A 25 -0.32 27.20 -3.19
CA LYS A 25 -1.65 27.71 -3.56
C LYS A 25 -2.21 27.19 -4.92
N ARG A 26 -1.65 26.10 -5.47
CA ARG A 26 -1.98 25.58 -6.80
C ARG A 26 -2.88 24.34 -6.81
N VAL A 27 -3.41 23.92 -5.66
CA VAL A 27 -4.47 22.91 -5.62
C VAL A 27 -5.79 23.65 -5.48
N LYS A 28 -6.30 24.14 -6.62
CA LYS A 28 -7.73 24.48 -6.77
C LYS A 28 -8.54 23.31 -6.24
N GLU A 29 -9.64 23.62 -5.58
CA GLU A 29 -10.74 22.76 -5.15
C GLU A 29 -10.96 21.56 -6.09
N MET A 30 -10.14 20.52 -5.95
CA MET A 30 -10.50 19.19 -6.38
C MET A 30 -11.30 18.65 -5.22
N ASP A 31 -12.50 18.23 -5.54
CA ASP A 31 -13.50 17.74 -4.61
C ASP A 31 -13.00 16.44 -3.96
N SER A 32 -12.11 16.58 -2.97
CA SER A 32 -11.24 15.54 -2.45
C SER A 32 -12.04 14.27 -2.15
N VAL A 33 -11.60 13.15 -2.72
CA VAL A 33 -12.22 11.84 -2.47
C VAL A 33 -11.90 11.31 -1.07
N TRP A 34 -10.83 11.83 -0.46
CA TRP A 34 -10.39 11.48 0.89
C TRP A 34 -11.41 11.89 1.94
N GLY A 35 -11.68 11.01 2.89
CA GLY A 35 -12.67 11.19 3.95
C GLY A 35 -14.13 10.87 3.58
N LYS A 36 -14.45 10.69 2.29
CA LYS A 36 -15.82 10.40 1.83
C LYS A 36 -16.23 8.93 2.04
N ASN A 37 -15.28 8.00 2.08
CA ASN A 37 -15.48 6.59 2.44
C ASN A 37 -14.27 6.09 3.23
N LYS A 38 -14.26 6.38 4.54
CA LYS A 38 -13.11 6.09 5.42
C LYS A 38 -12.70 4.61 5.46
N PRO A 39 -13.63 3.64 5.54
CA PRO A 39 -13.25 2.22 5.51
C PRO A 39 -12.52 1.81 4.23
N LEU A 40 -13.01 2.27 3.07
CA LEU A 40 -12.38 2.00 1.79
C LEU A 40 -11.01 2.67 1.67
N GLU A 41 -10.90 3.90 2.18
CA GLU A 41 -9.66 4.66 2.20
C GLU A 41 -8.59 3.96 3.04
N GLU A 42 -8.92 3.59 4.29
CA GLU A 42 -7.98 2.92 5.20
C GLU A 42 -7.53 1.57 4.65
N TRP A 43 -8.47 0.82 4.07
CA TRP A 43 -8.17 -0.42 3.37
C TRP A 43 -7.23 -0.17 2.18
N TRP A 44 -7.50 0.82 1.35
CA TRP A 44 -6.63 1.17 0.23
C TRP A 44 -5.24 1.60 0.68
N ARG A 45 -5.13 2.43 1.73
CA ARG A 45 -3.85 2.87 2.30
C ARG A 45 -2.98 1.69 2.72
N GLN A 46 -3.60 0.63 3.24
CA GLN A 46 -2.88 -0.60 3.59
C GLN A 46 -2.26 -1.27 2.35
N LEU A 47 -3.01 -1.35 1.24
CA LEU A 47 -2.48 -1.87 -0.02
C LEU A 47 -1.40 -0.96 -0.62
N ALA A 48 -1.66 0.35 -0.64
CA ALA A 48 -0.75 1.36 -1.17
C ALA A 48 0.57 1.48 -0.39
N SER A 49 0.61 1.00 0.86
CA SER A 49 1.86 0.91 1.61
C SER A 49 2.86 -0.10 1.03
N GLY A 50 2.40 -1.03 0.17
CA GLY A 50 3.21 -2.14 -0.34
C GLY A 50 3.47 -3.25 0.69
N ASN A 51 3.08 -3.06 1.95
CA ASN A 51 3.31 -4.01 3.04
C ASN A 51 2.17 -5.00 3.21
N LYS A 52 1.04 -4.80 2.52
CA LYS A 52 -0.12 -5.70 2.59
C LYS A 52 -0.69 -5.95 1.21
N VAL A 53 -1.19 -7.17 1.02
CA VAL A 53 -1.95 -7.60 -0.15
C VAL A 53 -3.20 -8.33 0.31
N VAL A 54 -4.24 -8.36 -0.52
CA VAL A 54 -5.40 -9.24 -0.27
C VAL A 54 -5.27 -10.48 -1.13
N LEU A 55 -5.23 -11.64 -0.50
CA LEU A 55 -5.28 -12.93 -1.17
C LEU A 55 -6.75 -13.33 -1.30
N VAL A 56 -7.19 -13.60 -2.52
CA VAL A 56 -8.53 -14.12 -2.81
C VAL A 56 -8.41 -15.61 -3.09
N GLU A 57 -9.16 -16.39 -2.32
CA GLU A 57 -9.18 -17.84 -2.37
C GLU A 57 -10.27 -18.33 -3.35
N ARG A 58 -10.09 -19.54 -3.88
CA ARG A 58 -10.99 -20.16 -4.86
C ARG A 58 -12.41 -20.37 -4.32
N ASN A 59 -12.54 -20.59 -3.01
CA ASN A 59 -13.81 -20.74 -2.30
C ASN A 59 -14.59 -19.40 -2.15
N GLY A 60 -14.03 -18.27 -2.63
CA GLY A 60 -14.60 -16.93 -2.47
C GLY A 60 -14.23 -16.23 -1.16
N GLY A 61 -13.50 -16.90 -0.27
CA GLY A 61 -12.86 -16.30 0.88
C GLY A 61 -11.74 -15.34 0.47
N HIS A 62 -11.39 -14.44 1.38
CA HIS A 62 -10.26 -13.55 1.17
C HIS A 62 -9.60 -13.22 2.50
N LYS A 63 -8.29 -12.97 2.47
CA LYS A 63 -7.53 -12.59 3.65
C LYS A 63 -6.51 -11.52 3.35
N MET A 64 -6.32 -10.63 4.32
CA MET A 64 -5.24 -9.67 4.32
C MET A 64 -3.93 -10.40 4.66
N HIS A 65 -2.95 -10.35 3.77
CA HIS A 65 -1.62 -10.91 4.01
C HIS A 65 -0.60 -9.79 4.17
N THR A 66 0.18 -9.85 5.24
CA THR A 66 1.30 -8.93 5.46
C THR A 66 2.51 -9.42 4.68
N MET A 67 2.99 -8.60 3.76
CA MET A 67 4.18 -8.90 2.96
C MET A 67 5.45 -8.82 3.82
N PRO A 68 6.41 -9.72 3.61
CA PRO A 68 7.70 -9.63 4.27
C PRO A 68 8.49 -8.42 3.75
N THR A 69 9.48 -8.00 4.51
CA THR A 69 10.43 -6.97 4.08
C THR A 69 11.63 -7.62 3.37
N GLY A 70 12.15 -6.94 2.34
CA GLY A 70 13.33 -7.38 1.60
C GLY A 70 13.02 -8.10 0.29
N LYS A 71 13.83 -7.81 -0.73
CA LYS A 71 13.59 -8.23 -2.12
C LYS A 71 13.40 -9.75 -2.28
N MET A 72 14.26 -10.55 -1.64
CA MET A 72 14.22 -12.01 -1.74
C MET A 72 12.98 -12.61 -1.06
N ALA A 73 12.61 -12.10 0.11
CA ALA A 73 11.43 -12.58 0.84
C ALA A 73 10.14 -12.21 0.10
N VAL A 74 10.06 -10.98 -0.43
CA VAL A 74 8.94 -10.53 -1.27
C VAL A 74 8.82 -11.39 -2.53
N ARG A 75 9.95 -11.69 -3.19
CA ARG A 75 9.96 -12.59 -4.35
C ARG A 75 9.41 -13.96 -4.01
N LYS A 76 9.89 -14.55 -2.90
CA LYS A 76 9.42 -15.87 -2.43
C LYS A 76 7.92 -15.86 -2.12
N ALA A 77 7.42 -14.80 -1.50
CA ALA A 77 5.99 -14.66 -1.19
C ALA A 77 5.14 -14.62 -2.47
N TYR A 78 5.47 -13.76 -3.44
CA TYR A 78 4.72 -13.70 -4.70
C TYR A 78 4.78 -14.98 -5.51
N ASN A 79 5.95 -15.65 -5.55
CA ASN A 79 6.06 -16.96 -6.20
C ASN A 79 5.18 -18.00 -5.50
N ALA A 80 5.17 -18.03 -4.15
CA ALA A 80 4.30 -18.94 -3.41
C ALA A 80 2.81 -18.69 -3.69
N PHE A 81 2.39 -17.42 -3.86
CA PHE A 81 1.00 -17.13 -4.25
C PHE A 81 0.67 -17.61 -5.66
N ASP A 82 1.61 -17.49 -6.60
CA ASP A 82 1.44 -17.98 -7.96
C ASP A 82 1.37 -19.52 -8.01
N ASP A 83 2.15 -20.20 -7.16
CA ASP A 83 2.22 -21.67 -7.08
C ASP A 83 1.02 -22.28 -6.32
N ASP A 84 0.39 -21.54 -5.40
CA ASP A 84 -0.74 -22.02 -4.60
C ASP A 84 -2.04 -22.12 -5.43
N PRO A 85 -2.60 -23.32 -5.67
CA PRO A 85 -3.79 -23.49 -6.50
C PRO A 85 -5.07 -22.87 -5.90
N ASP A 86 -5.12 -22.67 -4.58
CA ASP A 86 -6.28 -22.10 -3.90
C ASP A 86 -6.32 -20.58 -4.03
N ILE A 87 -5.17 -19.93 -4.22
CA ILE A 87 -5.12 -18.49 -4.50
C ILE A 87 -5.46 -18.24 -5.96
N VAL A 88 -6.54 -17.50 -6.22
CA VAL A 88 -7.00 -17.14 -7.56
C VAL A 88 -6.64 -15.71 -7.96
N ALA A 89 -6.46 -14.82 -6.98
CA ALA A 89 -6.05 -13.44 -7.23
C ALA A 89 -5.30 -12.86 -6.02
N VAL A 90 -4.37 -11.95 -6.31
CA VAL A 90 -3.65 -11.16 -5.31
C VAL A 90 -3.93 -9.69 -5.60
N LEU A 91 -4.76 -9.04 -4.78
CA LEU A 91 -5.05 -7.62 -4.95
C LEU A 91 -3.95 -6.81 -4.28
N SER A 92 -3.31 -5.95 -5.07
CA SER A 92 -2.24 -5.07 -4.62
C SER A 92 -2.44 -3.67 -5.17
N SER A 93 -1.56 -2.75 -4.79
CA SER A 93 -1.51 -1.38 -5.29
C SER A 93 -0.20 -1.14 -6.02
N ASN A 94 -0.22 -0.25 -7.00
CA ASN A 94 0.98 0.31 -7.61
C ASN A 94 1.72 1.30 -6.67
N MET A 95 1.40 1.28 -5.36
CA MET A 95 1.90 2.20 -4.34
C MET A 95 1.65 3.68 -4.69
N SER A 96 0.60 3.95 -5.47
CA SER A 96 0.22 5.31 -5.88
C SER A 96 -1.03 5.77 -5.14
N GLN A 97 -1.00 7.02 -4.66
CA GLN A 97 -2.20 7.68 -4.13
C GLN A 97 -3.20 7.96 -5.24
N ASP A 98 -2.72 8.37 -6.41
CA ASP A 98 -3.57 8.71 -7.56
C ASP A 98 -4.39 7.52 -8.06
N ALA A 99 -3.87 6.29 -7.90
CA ALA A 99 -4.61 5.09 -8.26
C ALA A 99 -5.90 4.92 -7.43
N TYR A 100 -5.93 5.44 -6.19
CA TYR A 100 -7.17 5.52 -5.43
C TYR A 100 -8.18 6.44 -6.10
N GLU A 101 -7.75 7.67 -6.40
CA GLU A 101 -8.62 8.74 -6.86
C GLU A 101 -9.14 8.50 -8.27
N VAL A 102 -8.29 7.93 -9.12
CA VAL A 102 -8.54 7.78 -10.56
C VAL A 102 -9.21 6.43 -10.87
N HIS A 103 -8.74 5.33 -10.27
CA HIS A 103 -9.16 3.99 -10.69
C HIS A 103 -10.15 3.33 -9.72
N LEU A 104 -9.87 3.40 -8.41
CA LEU A 104 -10.66 2.66 -7.42
C LEU A 104 -11.90 3.44 -6.95
N TYR A 105 -11.70 4.62 -6.38
CA TYR A 105 -12.75 5.39 -5.70
C TYR A 105 -13.96 5.73 -6.60
N PRO A 106 -13.81 6.19 -7.86
CA PRO A 106 -14.96 6.55 -8.70
C PRO A 106 -15.94 5.39 -8.90
N LYS A 107 -15.41 4.16 -8.94
CA LYS A 107 -16.18 2.92 -9.13
C LYS A 107 -16.69 2.35 -7.81
N ALA A 108 -15.95 2.56 -6.72
CA ALA A 108 -16.17 1.93 -5.42
C ALA A 108 -16.81 2.85 -4.37
N LYS A 109 -16.99 4.16 -4.62
CA LYS A 109 -17.39 5.17 -3.63
C LYS A 109 -18.63 4.83 -2.78
N GLY A 110 -19.63 4.16 -3.37
CA GLY A 110 -20.87 3.75 -2.69
C GLY A 110 -20.86 2.32 -2.14
N ASN A 111 -19.73 1.62 -2.24
CA ASN A 111 -19.61 0.20 -1.87
C ASN A 111 -18.76 0.03 -0.60
N THR A 112 -19.00 -1.08 0.09
CA THR A 112 -18.15 -1.52 1.21
C THR A 112 -16.88 -2.18 0.69
N VAL A 113 -15.84 -2.24 1.54
CA VAL A 113 -14.60 -2.97 1.23
C VAL A 113 -14.89 -4.42 0.85
N GLU A 114 -15.77 -5.08 1.59
CA GLU A 114 -16.21 -6.46 1.31
C GLU A 114 -16.78 -6.60 -0.11
N HIS A 115 -17.66 -5.68 -0.50
CA HIS A 115 -18.25 -5.71 -1.84
C HIS A 115 -17.19 -5.51 -2.93
N VAL A 116 -16.22 -4.62 -2.69
CA VAL A 116 -15.10 -4.35 -3.60
C VAL A 116 -14.22 -5.59 -3.77
N ILE A 117 -13.89 -6.28 -2.68
CA ILE A 117 -13.09 -7.51 -2.73
C ILE A 117 -13.88 -8.63 -3.41
N LYS A 118 -15.16 -8.84 -3.05
CA LYS A 118 -15.99 -9.88 -3.66
C LYS A 118 -16.15 -9.70 -5.18
N HIS A 119 -16.23 -8.46 -5.65
CA HIS A 119 -16.35 -8.13 -7.07
C HIS A 119 -15.05 -7.56 -7.65
N TYR A 120 -13.89 -8.01 -7.14
CA TYR A 120 -12.58 -7.42 -7.46
C TYR A 120 -12.31 -7.27 -8.95
N LYS A 121 -12.80 -8.18 -9.81
CA LYS A 121 -12.61 -8.13 -11.28
C LYS A 121 -13.16 -6.86 -11.95
N LYS A 122 -14.10 -6.16 -11.29
CA LYS A 122 -14.67 -4.87 -11.72
C LYS A 122 -13.72 -3.71 -11.44
N TYR A 123 -12.93 -3.79 -10.38
CA TYR A 123 -12.09 -2.71 -9.85
C TYR A 123 -10.61 -2.92 -10.12
N PHE A 124 -10.17 -4.19 -10.23
CA PHE A 124 -8.80 -4.61 -10.39
C PHE A 124 -8.63 -5.40 -11.68
N LYS A 125 -7.55 -5.13 -12.41
CA LYS A 125 -7.17 -5.81 -13.64
C LYS A 125 -5.76 -6.38 -13.51
N SER A 126 -5.50 -7.45 -14.26
CA SER A 126 -4.16 -8.04 -14.30
C SER A 126 -3.22 -7.09 -15.02
N ALA A 127 -2.04 -6.88 -14.44
CA ALA A 127 -0.94 -6.19 -15.10
C ALA A 127 -0.20 -7.11 -16.10
N GLY A 128 -0.65 -8.36 -16.25
CA GLY A 128 0.08 -9.42 -16.92
C GLY A 128 1.20 -10.00 -16.04
N PRO A 129 1.72 -11.18 -16.39
CA PRO A 129 2.90 -11.71 -15.73
C PRO A 129 4.11 -10.83 -16.01
N THR A 130 5.00 -10.73 -15.04
CA THR A 130 6.30 -10.11 -15.23
C THR A 130 7.05 -10.82 -16.38
N PRO A 131 7.59 -10.06 -17.35
CA PRO A 131 8.38 -10.60 -18.45
C PRO A 131 9.52 -11.53 -17.99
N PRO A 132 9.81 -12.64 -18.71
CA PRO A 132 10.81 -13.63 -18.28
C PRO A 132 12.22 -13.06 -18.08
N ASP A 133 12.61 -12.03 -18.83
CA ASP A 133 13.88 -11.32 -18.70
C ASP A 133 14.02 -10.60 -17.35
N LEU A 134 12.92 -10.03 -16.85
CA LEU A 134 12.85 -9.41 -15.53
C LEU A 134 12.79 -10.46 -14.41
N VAL A 135 12.14 -11.60 -14.67
CA VAL A 135 12.13 -12.73 -13.73
C VAL A 135 13.54 -13.31 -13.55
N ALA A 136 14.31 -13.43 -14.64
CA ALA A 136 15.72 -13.84 -14.59
C ALA A 136 16.59 -12.87 -13.77
N LYS A 137 16.27 -11.58 -13.79
CA LYS A 137 16.90 -10.53 -12.96
C LYS A 137 16.44 -10.52 -11.50
N GLY A 138 15.54 -11.42 -11.11
CA GLY A 138 15.13 -11.60 -9.73
C GLY A 138 13.82 -10.92 -9.34
N ILE A 139 13.04 -10.42 -10.31
CA ILE A 139 11.69 -9.90 -10.05
C ILE A 139 10.70 -11.08 -9.97
N PRO A 140 9.71 -11.06 -9.05
CA PRO A 140 8.69 -12.10 -9.01
C PRO A 140 7.80 -12.11 -10.26
N MET A 141 7.22 -13.26 -10.58
CA MET A 141 6.43 -13.45 -11.79
C MET A 141 5.04 -12.79 -11.71
N GLN A 142 4.46 -12.72 -10.52
CA GLN A 142 3.24 -11.95 -10.22
C GLN A 142 2.05 -12.27 -11.14
N LYS A 143 1.89 -13.54 -11.55
CA LYS A 143 0.86 -13.98 -12.51
C LYS A 143 -0.55 -13.64 -12.04
N LYS A 144 -0.80 -13.77 -10.73
CA LYS A 144 -2.12 -13.58 -10.12
C LYS A 144 -2.33 -12.18 -9.57
N VAL A 145 -1.37 -11.26 -9.73
CA VAL A 145 -1.45 -9.91 -9.17
C VAL A 145 -2.39 -9.05 -10.01
N LEU A 146 -3.33 -8.39 -9.33
CA LEU A 146 -4.26 -7.44 -9.93
C LEU A 146 -4.08 -6.08 -9.26
N LEU A 147 -4.11 -5.03 -10.09
CA LEU A 147 -3.97 -3.63 -9.69
C LEU A 147 -5.25 -2.88 -10.06
N PRO A 148 -5.60 -1.78 -9.36
CA PRO A 148 -6.79 -1.02 -9.72
C PRO A 148 -6.68 -0.45 -11.13
N ALA A 149 -7.77 -0.55 -11.89
CA ALA A 149 -7.90 0.01 -13.23
C ALA A 149 -9.35 0.39 -13.51
#